data_AF-A0A7X8IU76-F1
#
_entry.id   AF-A0A7X8IU76-F1
#
_cell.length_a   1.000
_cell.length_b   1.000
_cell.length_c   1.000
_cell.angle_alpha   90.00
_cell.angle_beta   90.00
_cell.angle_gamma   90.00
#
_symmetry.space_group_name_H-M   'P 1'
#
loop_
_entity.id
_entity.type
_entity.pdbx_description
1 polymer ?
#
loop_
_entity_poly.entity_id
_entity_poly.type
_entity_poly.pdbx_seq_one_letter_code
_entity_poly.pdbx_strand_id
1 'polypeptide(L)'
;IVRGTTARRLIQILRKAGAKEVHFRISSPPVKYPCYFGIDTPVRADLISATHDTAEICKAVGADSLAFISMDGMVEALETCVPERAVDTTEQNESRKSEANDCCFCQGCFLGEYPMSMIGEIGKR
;
A
#
# COMPACT_ATOMS: atom_id res chain seq x y z
N ILE A 1 -3.51 3.04 4.44
CA ILE A 1 -4.40 3.09 5.63
C ILE A 1 -4.59 1.67 6.13
N VAL A 2 -4.40 1.40 7.43
CA VAL A 2 -4.53 0.04 7.98
C VAL A 2 -5.94 -0.19 8.53
N ARG A 3 -6.28 0.37 9.70
CA ARG A 3 -7.62 0.26 10.32
C ARG A 3 -8.53 1.49 10.10
N GLY A 4 -8.00 2.58 9.56
CA GLY A 4 -8.74 3.83 9.35
C GLY A 4 -9.01 4.69 10.61
N THR A 5 -8.73 4.18 11.82
CA THR A 5 -9.00 4.88 13.09
C THR A 5 -8.27 6.22 13.22
N THR A 6 -6.96 6.25 12.91
CA THR A 6 -6.16 7.48 12.93
C THR A 6 -6.66 8.48 11.90
N ALA A 7 -6.96 8.03 10.67
CA ALA A 7 -7.48 8.88 9.60
C ALA A 7 -8.80 9.55 10.02
N ARG A 8 -9.75 8.77 10.55
CA ARG A 8 -11.02 9.28 11.06
C ARG A 8 -10.81 10.34 12.14
N ARG A 9 -9.91 10.10 13.11
CA ARG A 9 -9.59 11.05 14.17
C ARG A 9 -8.98 12.35 13.62
N LEU A 10 -8.05 12.25 12.68
CA LEU A 10 -7.43 13.42 12.04
C LEU A 10 -8.46 14.27 11.30
N ILE A 11 -9.33 13.64 10.50
CA ILE A 11 -10.39 14.33 9.77
C ILE A 11 -11.34 15.05 10.74
N GLN A 12 -11.74 14.40 11.84
CA GLN A 12 -12.58 15.03 12.86
C GLN A 12 -11.92 16.26 13.50
N ILE A 13 -10.62 16.20 13.77
CA ILE A 13 -9.86 17.35 14.30
C ILE A 13 -9.85 18.50 13.29
N LEU A 14 -9.57 18.23 12.02
CA LEU A 14 -9.56 19.24 10.96
C LEU A 14 -10.94 19.89 10.77
N ARG A 15 -12.01 19.08 10.78
CA ARG A 15 -13.39 19.58 10.70
C ARG A 15 -13.76 20.46 11.90
N LYS A 16 -13.40 20.05 13.12
CA LYS A 16 -13.61 20.86 14.34
C LYS A 16 -12.84 22.18 14.30
N ALA A 17 -11.70 22.23 13.61
CA ALA A 17 -10.93 23.44 13.39
C ALA A 17 -11.52 24.36 12.30
N GLY A 18 -12.63 23.98 11.65
CA GLY A 18 -13.31 24.80 10.65
C GLY A 18 -12.94 24.49 9.19
N ALA A 19 -12.31 23.35 8.90
CA ALA A 19 -12.01 22.96 7.53
C ALA A 19 -13.30 22.77 6.70
N LYS A 20 -13.39 23.48 5.56
CA LYS A 20 -14.53 23.39 4.62
C LYS A 20 -14.59 22.05 3.90
N GLU A 21 -13.45 21.50 3.53
CA GLU A 21 -13.28 20.19 2.90
C GLU A 21 -11.97 19.58 3.39
N VAL A 22 -11.93 18.25 3.45
CA VAL A 22 -10.78 17.44 3.84
C VAL A 22 -10.57 16.36 2.79
N HIS A 23 -9.54 16.53 1.98
CA HIS A 23 -9.12 15.54 0.97
C HIS A 23 -7.93 14.75 1.49
N PHE A 24 -8.10 13.44 1.62
CA PHE A 24 -7.07 12.56 2.15
C PHE A 24 -6.29 11.91 1.00
N ARG A 25 -4.95 12.05 1.01
CA ARG A 25 -4.06 11.52 -0.03
C ARG A 25 -3.01 10.64 0.63
N ILE A 26 -2.96 9.38 0.20
CA ILE A 26 -2.11 8.35 0.81
C ILE A 26 -0.93 8.08 -0.10
N SER A 27 0.27 8.24 0.46
CA SER A 27 1.56 8.03 -0.22
C SER A 27 1.96 6.55 -0.37
N SER A 28 1.01 5.64 -0.17
CA SER A 28 1.19 4.22 -0.45
C SER A 28 -0.08 3.65 -1.09
N PRO A 29 0.02 2.54 -1.84
CA PRO A 29 -1.12 1.79 -2.29
C PRO A 29 -1.96 1.26 -1.11
N PRO A 30 -3.20 0.81 -1.37
CA PRO A 30 -4.04 0.23 -0.33
C PRO A 30 -3.38 -1.01 0.29
N VAL A 31 -3.29 -1.06 1.63
CA VAL A 31 -2.72 -2.21 2.36
C VAL A 31 -3.79 -3.28 2.49
N LYS A 32 -3.73 -4.30 1.64
CA LYS A 32 -4.76 -5.34 1.53
C LYS A 32 -4.37 -6.64 2.23
N TYR A 33 -3.08 -6.85 2.48
CA TYR A 33 -2.56 -8.09 3.05
C TYR A 33 -1.72 -7.79 4.30
N PRO A 34 -1.74 -8.68 5.30
CA PRO A 34 -0.84 -8.56 6.44
C PRO A 34 0.63 -8.74 6.01
N CYS A 35 1.53 -8.15 6.77
CA CYS A 35 2.96 -8.39 6.64
C CYS A 35 3.38 -9.60 7.48
N TYR A 36 4.29 -10.40 6.93
CA TYR A 36 4.89 -11.55 7.62
C TYR A 36 6.41 -11.41 7.81
N PHE A 37 6.95 -10.25 7.46
CA PHE A 37 8.39 -9.96 7.42
C PHE A 37 8.80 -8.92 8.46
N GLY A 38 8.00 -8.74 9.52
CA GLY A 38 8.36 -7.94 10.70
C GLY A 38 7.63 -6.60 10.85
N ILE A 39 6.78 -6.19 9.90
CA ILE A 39 5.89 -5.03 10.12
C ILE A 39 4.66 -5.50 10.90
N ASP A 40 4.37 -4.83 12.01
CA ASP A 40 3.16 -5.10 12.81
C ASP A 40 1.90 -4.66 12.03
N THR A 41 1.17 -5.64 11.53
CA THR A 41 -0.09 -5.45 10.79
C THR A 41 -1.14 -6.39 11.36
N PRO A 42 -2.42 -5.96 11.45
CA PRO A 42 -3.48 -6.81 11.92
C PRO A 42 -3.82 -7.91 10.89
N VAL A 43 -4.65 -8.86 11.30
CA VAL A 43 -5.23 -9.90 10.43
C VAL A 43 -5.94 -9.28 9.23
N ARG A 44 -6.04 -10.02 8.12
CA ARG A 44 -6.58 -9.50 6.86
C ARG A 44 -7.98 -8.91 7.02
N ALA A 45 -8.84 -9.55 7.81
CA ALA A 45 -10.21 -9.10 8.05
C ALA A 45 -10.31 -7.70 8.69
N ASP A 46 -9.29 -7.30 9.46
CA ASP A 46 -9.23 -6.01 10.15
C ASP A 46 -8.57 -4.91 9.30
N LEU A 47 -8.01 -5.25 8.15
CA LEU A 47 -7.50 -4.29 7.19
C LEU A 47 -8.67 -3.66 6.43
N ILE A 48 -8.84 -2.35 6.60
CA ILE A 48 -9.95 -1.62 5.96
C ILE A 48 -9.89 -1.73 4.44
N SER A 49 -8.69 -1.73 3.86
CA SER A 49 -8.47 -1.85 2.42
C SER A 49 -8.56 -3.28 1.88
N ALA A 50 -8.65 -4.29 2.76
CA ALA A 50 -8.92 -5.67 2.34
C ALA A 50 -10.42 -5.96 2.19
N THR A 51 -11.27 -5.17 2.87
CA THR A 51 -12.71 -5.40 2.96
C THR A 51 -13.56 -4.30 2.32
N HIS A 52 -12.97 -3.14 2.03
CA HIS A 52 -13.66 -1.98 1.47
C HIS A 52 -12.91 -1.41 0.27
N ASP A 53 -13.66 -0.88 -0.70
CA ASP A 53 -13.10 -0.09 -1.79
C ASP A 53 -12.74 1.34 -1.36
N THR A 54 -12.10 2.10 -2.25
CA THR A 54 -11.66 3.48 -1.95
C THR A 54 -12.81 4.42 -1.57
N ALA A 55 -13.98 4.29 -2.19
CA ALA A 55 -15.14 5.14 -1.90
C ALA A 55 -15.75 4.79 -0.54
N GLU A 56 -15.85 3.50 -0.23
CA GLU A 56 -16.29 2.99 1.06
C GLU A 56 -15.34 3.41 2.18
N ILE A 57 -14.02 3.34 1.96
CA ILE A 57 -13.00 3.83 2.90
C ILE A 57 -13.18 5.34 3.12
N CYS A 58 -13.35 6.11 2.04
CA CYS A 58 -13.57 7.57 2.11
C CYS A 58 -14.74 7.91 3.04
N LYS A 59 -15.87 7.23 2.85
CA LYS A 59 -17.06 7.35 3.70
C LYS A 59 -16.77 6.92 5.14
N ALA A 60 -16.07 5.79 5.34
CA ALA A 60 -15.78 5.24 6.66
C ALA A 60 -14.85 6.15 7.50
N VAL A 61 -13.95 6.89 6.86
CA VAL A 61 -13.06 7.85 7.55
C VAL A 61 -13.67 9.26 7.64
N GLY A 62 -14.67 9.58 6.81
CA GLY A 62 -15.39 10.85 6.81
C GLY A 62 -14.72 11.96 5.99
N ALA A 63 -13.89 11.61 5.01
CA ALA A 63 -13.25 12.55 4.09
C ALA A 63 -14.18 12.91 2.93
N ASP A 64 -13.96 14.07 2.29
CA ASP A 64 -14.69 14.49 1.08
C ASP A 64 -14.16 13.78 -0.17
N SER A 65 -12.85 13.55 -0.23
CA SER A 65 -12.27 12.68 -1.24
C SER A 65 -11.07 11.94 -0.67
N LEU A 66 -10.83 10.73 -1.18
CA LEU A 66 -9.72 9.88 -0.78
C LEU A 66 -9.07 9.28 -2.02
N ALA A 67 -7.75 9.34 -2.09
CA ALA A 67 -6.99 8.69 -3.14
C ALA A 67 -5.70 8.08 -2.59
N PHE A 68 -5.34 6.93 -3.13
CA PHE A 68 -4.07 6.26 -2.92
C PHE A 68 -3.19 6.50 -4.16
N ILE A 69 -1.88 6.59 -3.98
CA ILE A 69 -0.96 6.46 -5.10
C ILE A 69 -1.11 5.07 -5.74
N SER A 70 -0.89 4.97 -7.05
CA SER A 70 -0.85 3.68 -7.74
C SER A 70 0.35 2.87 -7.28
N MET A 71 0.30 1.55 -7.52
CA MET A 71 1.46 0.69 -7.27
C MET A 71 2.67 1.15 -8.08
N ASP A 72 2.47 1.32 -9.39
CA ASP A 72 3.51 1.77 -10.32
C ASP A 72 4.06 3.14 -9.93
N GLY A 73 3.19 4.09 -9.56
CA GLY A 73 3.62 5.43 -9.15
C GLY A 73 4.42 5.43 -7.84
N MET A 74 4.17 4.48 -6.93
CA MET A 74 5.01 4.29 -5.76
C MET A 74 6.38 3.71 -6.13
N VAL A 75 6.42 2.72 -7.03
CA VAL A 75 7.68 2.11 -7.49
C VAL A 75 8.55 3.16 -8.19
N GLU A 76 7.96 3.91 -9.14
CA GLU A 76 8.62 5.02 -9.85
C GLU A 76 9.22 6.05 -8.87
N ALA A 77 8.47 6.42 -7.82
CA ALA A 77 8.96 7.35 -6.82
C ALA A 77 10.18 6.81 -6.04
N LEU A 78 10.23 5.50 -5.79
CA LEU A 78 11.29 4.83 -5.04
C LEU A 78 12.54 4.53 -5.87
N GLU A 79 12.44 4.40 -7.20
CA GLU A 79 13.59 4.19 -8.09
C GLU A 79 14.65 5.28 -7.92
N THR A 80 14.23 6.52 -7.66
CA THR A 80 15.12 7.65 -7.36
C THR A 80 15.98 7.48 -6.10
N CYS A 81 15.61 6.55 -5.22
CA CYS A 81 16.23 6.32 -3.93
C CYS A 81 17.14 5.07 -3.92
N VAL A 82 17.18 4.29 -5.01
CA VAL A 82 18.02 3.10 -5.10
C VAL A 82 19.38 3.48 -5.70
N PRO A 83 20.51 3.23 -5.01
CA PRO A 83 21.82 3.41 -5.63
C PRO A 83 22.01 2.40 -6.77
N GLU A 84 22.64 2.81 -7.87
CA GLU A 84 22.83 2.05 -9.13
C GLU A 84 23.30 0.59 -8.99
N ARG A 85 23.85 0.20 -7.82
CA ARG A 85 24.43 -1.12 -7.55
C ARG A 85 23.45 -2.24 -7.15
N ALA A 86 22.17 -1.96 -6.96
CA ALA A 86 21.17 -3.00 -6.70
C ALA A 86 20.51 -3.55 -7.98
N VAL A 87 20.77 -2.91 -9.13
CA VAL A 87 20.40 -3.44 -10.44
C VAL A 87 21.55 -4.35 -10.86
N ASP A 88 21.37 -5.66 -10.71
CA ASP A 88 22.28 -6.64 -11.28
C ASP A 88 22.12 -6.56 -12.80
N THR A 89 22.90 -5.67 -13.44
CA THR A 89 22.99 -5.54 -14.89
C THR A 89 23.75 -6.75 -15.44
N THR A 90 23.16 -7.94 -15.36
CA THR A 90 23.47 -8.98 -16.35
C THR A 90 22.74 -8.61 -17.63
N GLU A 91 23.49 -7.87 -18.43
CA GLU A 91 23.42 -7.68 -19.87
C GLU A 91 22.46 -8.59 -20.66
N GLN A 92 21.77 -7.97 -21.62
CA GLN A 92 21.12 -8.57 -22.79
C GLN A 92 19.76 -9.26 -22.57
N ASN A 93 18.69 -8.47 -22.44
CA ASN A 93 17.42 -8.87 -23.07
C ASN A 93 16.47 -7.69 -23.33
N GLU A 94 16.62 -7.01 -24.47
CA GLU A 94 15.70 -5.99 -24.98
C GLU A 94 14.30 -6.53 -25.38
N SER A 95 13.95 -7.76 -24.98
CA SER A 95 12.70 -8.45 -25.37
C SER A 95 11.80 -8.89 -24.21
N ARG A 96 12.07 -8.51 -22.95
CA ARG A 96 11.12 -8.74 -21.84
C ARG A 96 10.35 -7.47 -21.49
N LYS A 97 9.35 -7.14 -22.31
CA LYS A 97 8.20 -6.41 -21.78
C LYS A 97 7.41 -7.39 -20.90
N SER A 98 7.08 -6.93 -19.69
CA SER A 98 6.07 -7.45 -18.76
C SER A 98 6.31 -8.82 -18.12
N GLU A 99 7.00 -8.85 -17.00
CA GLU A 99 6.51 -9.59 -15.83
C GLU A 99 6.70 -8.69 -14.61
N ALA A 100 5.65 -8.51 -13.80
CA ALA A 100 5.52 -7.49 -12.75
C ALA A 100 6.46 -7.67 -11.54
N ASN A 101 7.57 -8.39 -11.68
CA ASN A 101 8.29 -9.02 -10.58
C ASN A 101 9.78 -8.66 -10.47
N ASP A 102 10.27 -7.69 -11.26
CA ASP A 102 11.68 -7.23 -11.22
C ASP A 102 11.86 -5.99 -10.32
N CYS A 103 10.96 -5.81 -9.35
CA CYS A 103 11.05 -4.74 -8.37
C CYS A 103 11.86 -5.23 -7.16
N CYS A 104 12.97 -4.54 -6.84
CA CYS A 104 13.82 -4.86 -5.68
C CYS A 104 13.14 -4.63 -4.30
N PHE A 105 11.88 -4.23 -4.27
CA PHE A 105 11.11 -3.97 -3.06
C PHE A 105 10.06 -5.05 -2.82
N CYS A 106 9.84 -5.41 -1.55
CA CYS A 106 8.75 -6.29 -1.16
C CYS A 106 7.39 -5.61 -1.36
N GLN A 107 6.49 -6.25 -2.12
CA GLN A 107 5.16 -5.72 -2.47
C GLN A 107 4.01 -6.46 -1.76
N GLY A 108 4.33 -7.42 -0.88
CA GLY A 108 3.37 -8.36 -0.31
C GLY A 108 2.18 -7.74 0.40
N CYS A 109 2.38 -6.64 1.15
CA CYS A 109 1.28 -5.98 1.87
C CYS A 109 0.21 -5.37 0.94
N PHE A 110 0.57 -5.09 -0.32
CA PHE A 110 -0.31 -4.45 -1.30
C PHE A 110 -0.91 -5.45 -2.27
N LEU A 111 -0.08 -6.34 -2.83
CA LEU A 111 -0.45 -7.27 -3.89
C LEU A 111 -0.74 -8.69 -3.38
N GLY A 112 -0.20 -9.07 -2.22
CA GLY A 112 -0.24 -10.45 -1.72
C GLY A 112 0.88 -11.33 -2.27
N GLU A 113 1.80 -10.75 -3.04
CA GLU A 113 2.97 -11.40 -3.61
C GLU A 113 4.17 -11.20 -2.68
N TYR A 114 4.59 -12.26 -2.01
CA TYR A 114 5.68 -12.23 -1.04
C TYR A 114 6.96 -12.80 -1.64
N PRO A 115 8.14 -12.29 -1.24
CA PRO A 115 9.43 -12.73 -1.78
C PRO A 115 9.81 -14.17 -1.43
N MET A 116 9.02 -14.83 -0.57
CA MET A 116 9.14 -16.24 -0.25
C MET A 116 7.76 -16.87 -0.21
N SER A 117 7.68 -18.16 -0.53
CA SER A 117 6.47 -18.96 -0.41
C SER A 117 5.96 -18.91 1.04
N MET A 118 4.74 -18.42 1.23
CA MET A 118 4.09 -18.43 2.54
C MET A 118 3.62 -19.85 2.87
N ILE A 119 4.27 -20.50 3.85
CA ILE A 119 3.97 -21.88 4.24
C ILE A 119 2.79 -21.90 5.24
N GLY A 120 1.80 -22.77 5.00
CA GLY A 120 0.83 -23.21 6.01
C GLY A 120 -0.24 -22.19 6.43
N GLU A 121 -0.58 -22.16 7.72
CA GLU A 121 -1.64 -21.32 8.31
C GLU A 121 -1.31 -19.82 8.31
N ILE A 122 -0.04 -19.45 8.13
CA ILE A 122 0.43 -18.06 8.16
C ILE A 122 -0.24 -17.25 7.04
N GLY A 123 -0.34 -17.82 5.83
CA GLY A 123 -1.00 -17.15 4.69
C GLY A 123 -2.54 -17.04 4.79
N LYS A 124 -3.16 -17.63 5.83
CA LYS A 124 -4.61 -17.62 6.05
C LYS A 124 -5.07 -16.63 7.13
N ARG A 125 -4.14 -15.98 7.84
CA ARG A 125 -4.44 -14.97 8.87
C ARG A 125 -4.69 -13.59 8.28
#